data_AF-A0A510DWZ8-F1
#
_entry.id   AF-A0A510DWZ8-F1
#
_cell.length_a   1.000
_cell.length_b   1.000
_cell.length_c   1.000
_cell.angle_alpha   90.00
_cell.angle_beta   90.00
_cell.angle_gamma   90.00
#
_symmetry.space_group_name_H-M   'P 1'
#
loop_
_entity.id
_entity.type
_entity.pdbx_description
1 polymer ?
#
loop_
_entity_poly.entity_id
_entity_poly.type
_entity_poly.pdbx_seq_one_letter_code
_entity_poly.pdbx_strand_id
1 'polypeptide(L)'
;MGEIADMVGISKSSTTELIDKMESKGLLERGRGEDKRIVFVKITEKGISTLNETRARYKFLIEQILKEVKEDEVLIFFKKVEEILDSPPRSSSR
;
A
#
# COMPACT_ATOMS: atom_id res chain seq x y z
N MET A 1 -13.21 -8.27 1.51
CA MET A 1 -11.88 -8.82 1.16
C MET A 1 -11.57 -8.75 -0.33
N GLY A 2 -12.49 -9.12 -1.23
CA GLY A 2 -12.24 -9.09 -2.68
C GLY A 2 -11.71 -7.74 -3.18
N GLU A 3 -12.40 -6.65 -2.85
CA GLU A 3 -11.99 -5.30 -3.25
C GLU A 3 -10.58 -4.93 -2.77
N ILE A 4 -10.22 -5.27 -1.53
CA ILE A 4 -8.87 -4.99 -0.99
C ILE A 4 -7.82 -5.81 -1.74
N ALA A 5 -8.11 -7.08 -2.06
CA ALA A 5 -7.21 -7.93 -2.81
C ALA A 5 -6.94 -7.35 -4.22
N ASP A 6 -8.00 -6.87 -4.88
CA ASP A 6 -7.91 -6.25 -6.21
C ASP A 6 -7.13 -4.93 -6.16
N MET A 7 -7.33 -4.09 -5.13
CA MET A 7 -6.59 -2.84 -4.94
C MET A 7 -5.11 -3.03 -4.62
N VAL A 8 -4.76 -4.08 -3.86
CA VAL A 8 -3.38 -4.35 -3.42
C VAL A 8 -2.63 -5.23 -4.43
N GLY A 9 -3.33 -5.89 -5.36
CA GLY A 9 -2.72 -6.74 -6.38
C GLY A 9 -2.20 -8.07 -5.84
N ILE A 10 -2.85 -8.63 -4.83
CA ILE A 10 -2.48 -9.92 -4.21
C ILE A 10 -3.69 -10.86 -4.12
N SER A 11 -3.44 -12.15 -3.87
CA SER A 11 -4.53 -13.13 -3.77
C SER A 11 -5.48 -12.85 -2.60
N LYS A 12 -6.73 -13.33 -2.69
CA LYS A 12 -7.73 -13.22 -1.61
C LYS A 12 -7.28 -13.92 -0.31
N SER A 13 -6.57 -15.04 -0.41
CA SER A 13 -6.02 -15.74 0.76
C SER A 13 -4.91 -14.93 1.41
N SER A 14 -3.95 -14.42 0.62
CA SER A 14 -2.88 -13.55 1.12
C SER A 14 -3.41 -12.25 1.74
N THR A 15 -4.47 -11.67 1.17
CA THR A 15 -5.15 -10.49 1.72
C THR A 15 -5.76 -10.79 3.08
N THR A 16 -6.44 -11.94 3.21
CA THR A 16 -7.03 -12.36 4.49
C THR A 16 -5.94 -12.52 5.57
N GLU A 17 -4.86 -13.25 5.26
CA GLU A 17 -3.73 -13.43 6.19
C GLU A 17 -3.08 -12.10 6.59
N LEU A 18 -2.93 -11.16 5.64
CA LEU A 18 -2.38 -9.84 5.91
C LEU A 18 -3.28 -9.07 6.88
N ILE A 19 -4.58 -9.07 6.63
CA ILE A 19 -5.54 -8.35 7.47
C ILE A 19 -5.61 -8.99 8.86
N ASP A 20 -5.57 -10.32 8.98
CA ASP A 20 -5.52 -11.01 10.29
C ASP A 20 -4.29 -10.57 11.11
N LYS A 21 -3.12 -10.47 10.46
CA LYS A 21 -1.88 -9.99 11.09
C LYS A 21 -1.97 -8.51 11.49
N MET A 22 -2.66 -7.68 10.72
CA MET A 22 -2.83 -6.26 11.03
C MET A 22 -3.87 -6.04 12.13
N GLU A 23 -4.95 -6.84 12.15
CA GLU A 23 -5.99 -6.84 13.18
C GLU A 23 -5.43 -7.32 14.53
N SER A 24 -4.68 -8.42 14.56
CA SER A 24 -3.99 -8.90 15.79
C SER A 24 -3.00 -7.90 16.37
N LYS A 25 -2.45 -6.99 15.55
CA LYS A 25 -1.61 -5.87 15.99
C LYS A 25 -2.41 -4.64 16.43
N GLY A 26 -3.73 -4.67 16.32
CA GLY A 26 -4.65 -3.56 16.62
C GLY A 26 -4.56 -2.41 15.63
N LEU A 27 -4.10 -2.66 14.40
CA LEU A 27 -3.95 -1.64 13.35
C LEU A 27 -5.22 -1.53 12.49
N LEU A 28 -5.99 -2.61 12.41
CA LEU A 28 -7.26 -2.69 11.70
C LEU A 28 -8.33 -3.28 12.62
N GLU A 29 -9.59 -3.00 12.32
CA GLU A 29 -10.77 -3.61 12.92
C GLU A 29 -11.72 -4.11 11.82
N ARG A 30 -12.36 -5.27 12.05
CA ARG A 30 -13.40 -5.80 11.17
C ARG A 30 -14.79 -5.52 11.73
N GLY A 31 -15.65 -4.98 10.87
CA GLY A 31 -17.07 -4.78 11.12
C GLY A 31 -17.94 -5.67 10.24
N ARG A 32 -19.14 -5.99 10.72
CA ARG A 32 -20.20 -6.57 9.87
C ARG A 32 -21.13 -5.46 9.44
N GLY A 33 -21.45 -5.44 8.14
CA GLY A 33 -22.50 -4.56 7.62
C GLY A 33 -23.89 -5.02 8.06
N GLU A 34 -24.90 -4.26 7.64
CA GLU A 34 -26.31 -4.66 7.77
C GLU A 34 -26.57 -6.02 7.09
N ASP A 35 -25.99 -6.22 5.90
CA ASP A 35 -25.85 -7.55 5.31
C ASP A 35 -24.68 -8.29 5.98
N LYS A 36 -25.00 -9.35 6.72
CA LYS A 36 -24.04 -10.19 7.45
C LYS A 36 -23.02 -10.89 6.53
N ARG A 37 -23.25 -10.91 5.21
CA ARG A 37 -22.31 -11.44 4.21
C ARG A 37 -21.18 -10.47 3.89
N ILE A 38 -21.34 -9.19 4.24
CA ILE A 38 -20.35 -8.14 3.95
C ILE A 38 -19.50 -7.89 5.19
N VAL A 39 -18.19 -8.05 5.02
CA VAL A 39 -17.18 -7.73 6.02
C VAL A 39 -16.47 -6.45 5.59
N PHE A 40 -16.54 -5.44 6.44
CA PHE A 40 -15.81 -4.19 6.28
C PHE A 40 -14.55 -4.23 7.13
N VAL A 41 -13.50 -3.58 6.63
CA VAL A 41 -12.22 -3.43 7.33
C VAL A 41 -11.98 -1.94 7.47
N LYS A 42 -11.70 -1.50 8.70
CA LYS A 42 -11.45 -0.10 9.01
C LYS A 42 -10.10 0.03 9.70
N ILE A 43 -9.38 1.10 9.38
CA ILE A 43 -8.13 1.44 10.06
C ILE A 43 -8.44 2.01 11.45
N THR A 44 -7.70 1.58 12.46
CA THR A 44 -7.81 2.10 13.81
C THR A 44 -6.98 3.39 13.96
N GLU A 45 -7.18 4.14 15.03
CA GLU A 45 -6.33 5.29 15.35
C GLU A 45 -4.85 4.88 15.51
N LYS A 46 -4.60 3.73 16.15
CA LYS A 46 -3.25 3.14 16.24
C LYS A 46 -2.70 2.80 14.85
N GLY A 47 -3.53 2.29 13.96
CA GLY A 47 -3.20 2.04 12.56
C GLY A 47 -2.79 3.30 11.83
N ILE A 48 -3.52 4.40 12.00
CA ILE A 48 -3.21 5.71 11.42
C ILE A 48 -1.88 6.24 11.95
N SER A 49 -1.64 6.20 13.27
CA SER A 49 -0.35 6.64 13.86
C SER A 49 0.81 5.83 13.28
N THR A 50 0.67 4.50 13.27
CA THR A 50 1.70 3.59 12.74
C THR A 50 1.98 3.85 11.25
N LEU A 51 0.94 4.13 10.46
CA LEU A 51 1.07 4.48 9.05
C LEU A 51 1.85 5.79 8.87
N ASN A 52 1.55 6.81 9.66
CA ASN A 52 2.22 8.11 9.59
C ASN A 52 3.70 8.01 9.97
N GLU A 53 4.01 7.30 11.07
CA GLU A 53 5.40 7.03 11.47
C GLU A 53 6.17 6.26 10.39
N THR A 54 5.51 5.26 9.78
CA THR A 54 6.10 4.48 8.70
C THR A 54 6.40 5.35 7.49
N ARG A 55 5.44 6.20 7.07
CA ARG A 55 5.64 7.16 5.98
C ARG A 55 6.79 8.13 6.26
N ALA A 56 6.89 8.64 7.48
CA ALA A 56 7.98 9.53 7.87
C ALA A 56 9.35 8.84 7.75
N ARG A 57 9.47 7.58 8.19
CA ARG A 57 10.70 6.79 8.03
C ARG A 57 11.06 6.54 6.57
N TYR A 58 10.08 6.16 5.74
CA TYR A 58 10.32 5.97 4.30
C TYR A 58 10.74 7.26 3.62
N LYS A 59 10.08 8.38 3.92
CA LYS A 59 10.46 9.69 3.39
C LYS A 59 11.90 10.02 3.74
N PHE A 60 12.28 9.89 5.01
CA PHE A 60 13.65 10.14 5.45
C PHE A 60 14.67 9.26 4.74
N LEU A 61 14.38 7.97 4.58
CA LEU A 61 15.25 7.03 3.88
C LEU A 61 15.43 7.40 2.40
N ILE A 62 14.32 7.70 1.71
CA ILE A 62 14.34 8.12 0.31
C ILE A 62 15.13 9.42 0.17
N GLU A 63 14.93 10.39 1.05
CA GLU A 63 15.70 11.64 1.07
C GLU A 63 17.21 11.40 1.23
N GLN A 64 17.64 10.44 2.08
CA GLN A 64 19.07 10.13 2.21
C GLN A 64 19.62 9.48 0.95
N ILE A 65 18.86 8.58 0.32
CA ILE A 65 19.28 7.93 -0.93
C ILE A 65 19.42 8.98 -2.04
N LEU A 66 18.44 9.87 -2.19
CA LEU A 66 18.43 10.88 -3.25
C LEU A 66 19.53 11.93 -3.10
N LYS A 67 20.03 12.21 -1.89
CA LYS A 67 21.17 13.11 -1.67
C LYS A 67 22.48 12.60 -2.29
N GLU A 68 22.63 11.28 -2.43
CA GLU A 68 23.82 10.64 -3.00
C GLU A 68 23.72 10.50 -4.53
N VAL A 69 22.60 10.93 -5.13
CA VAL A 69 22.35 10.85 -6.57
C VAL A 69 22.39 12.26 -7.16
N LYS A 70 22.91 12.41 -8.38
CA LYS A 70 22.91 13.71 -9.06
C LYS A 70 21.48 14.11 -9.40
N GLU A 71 21.16 15.40 -9.26
CA GLU A 71 19.81 15.94 -9.49
C GLU A 71 19.25 15.57 -10.88
N ASP A 72 20.09 15.65 -11.92
CA ASP A 72 19.71 15.27 -13.29
C ASP A 72 19.31 13.79 -13.42
N GLU A 73 19.99 12.89 -12.70
CA GLU A 73 19.70 11.45 -12.72
C GLU A 73 18.39 11.14 -11.98
N VAL A 74 18.13 11.86 -10.88
CA VAL A 74 16.85 11.78 -10.16
C VAL A 74 15.69 12.24 -11.05
N LEU A 75 15.86 13.36 -11.76
CA LEU A 75 14.84 13.88 -12.66
C LEU A 75 14.53 12.91 -13.81
N ILE A 76 15.57 12.31 -14.42
CA ILE A 76 15.40 11.28 -15.46
C ILE A 76 14.65 10.07 -14.91
N PHE A 77 14.98 9.62 -13.69
CA PHE A 77 14.30 8.50 -13.05
C PHE A 77 12.81 8.78 -12.85
N PHE A 78 12.44 9.91 -12.24
CA PHE A 78 11.03 10.24 -11.99
C PHE A 78 10.24 10.42 -13.29
N LYS A 79 10.82 11.08 -14.30
CA LYS A 79 10.19 11.19 -15.62
C LYS A 79 9.92 9.82 -16.23
N LYS A 80 10.84 8.86 -16.07
CA LYS A 80 10.65 7.49 -16.57
C LYS A 80 9.57 6.74 -15.79
N VAL A 81 9.50 6.93 -14.48
CA VAL A 81 8.45 6.35 -13.64
C VAL A 81 7.07 6.89 -14.04
N GLU A 82 6.92 8.20 -14.24
CA GLU A 82 5.67 8.82 -14.70
C GLU A 82 5.23 8.26 -16.07
N GLU A 83 6.14 8.18 -17.05
CA GLU A 83 5.84 7.56 -18.36
C GLU A 83 5.32 6.12 -18.25
N ILE A 84 5.84 5.35 -17.28
CA ILE A 84 5.43 3.95 -17.04
C ILE A 84 4.08 3.88 -16.34
N LEU A 85 3.82 4.77 -15.37
CA LEU A 85 2.56 4.79 -14.61
C LEU A 85 1.38 5.31 -15.42
N ASP A 86 1.62 6.26 -16.33
CA ASP A 86 0.60 6.77 -17.26
C ASP A 86 0.35 5.82 -18.44
N SER A 87 1.24 4.85 -18.65
CA SER A 87 0.99 3.75 -19.58
C SER A 87 0.13 2.68 -18.90
N PRO A 88 -0.96 2.20 -19.53
CA PRO A 88 -1.76 1.12 -18.94
C PRO A 88 -0.87 -0.10 -18.66
N PRO A 89 -1.13 -0.85 -17.58
CA PRO A 89 -0.31 -2.00 -17.23
C PRO A 89 -0.23 -2.91 -18.45
N ARG A 90 0.99 -3.14 -18.95
CA ARG A 90 1.23 -4.13 -20.00
C ARG A 90 0.66 -5.43 -19.47
N SER A 91 -0.44 -5.90 -20.06
CA SER A 91 -1.02 -7.19 -19.74
C SER A 91 0.08 -8.23 -19.90
N SER A 92 0.63 -8.70 -18.80
CA SER A 92 1.45 -9.90 -18.81
C SER A 92 0.49 -11.06 -19.07
N SER A 93 0.29 -11.38 -20.34
CA SER A 93 -0.26 -12.67 -20.76
C SER A 93 0.71 -13.76 -20.28
N ARG A 94 0.43 -14.35 -19.13
CA ARG A 94 0.77 -15.73 -18.77
C ARG A 94 -0.28 -16.29 -17.83
#